data_AF-A0A0K8P9M4-F1
#
_entry.id   AF-A0A0K8P9M4-F1
#
_cell.length_a   1.000
_cell.length_b   1.000
_cell.length_c   1.000
_cell.angle_alpha   90.00
_cell.angle_beta   90.00
_cell.angle_gamma   90.00
#
_symmetry.space_group_name_H-M   'P 1'
#
loop_
_entity.id
_entity.type
_entity.pdbx_description
1 polymer ?
#
loop_
_entity_poly.entity_id
_entity_poly.type
_entity_poly.pdbx_seq_one_letter_code
_entity_poly.pdbx_strand_id
1 'polypeptide(L)'
;MTNKKATKWILLPAAVIGILILVSGYSDLDVIIQIRQAVLQYAGYLLGLILFFAIVDFILGRIRNLGDKNSSFINNFITIAVFFAVLIYGLSNSFENQGFQKTILDMQRSVESGLAGLICIVMIGGLYRLSKFRKGRLKTFFVLSAIIFLIIYSGIFYFFPENQVLLSILGFIQTLPMGGIYGLLLGIGIGGLVTGIRVLFLAEHPYNERKR
;
A
#
# COMPACT_ATOMS: atom_id res chain seq x y z
N MET A 1 24.90 -5.96 -11.20
CA MET A 1 24.91 -7.35 -10.68
C MET A 1 24.62 -7.30 -9.18
N THR A 2 23.35 -7.43 -8.79
CA THR A 2 22.92 -7.34 -7.39
C THR A 2 23.25 -8.63 -6.65
N ASN A 3 23.93 -8.49 -5.52
CA ASN A 3 24.48 -9.58 -4.72
C ASN A 3 23.36 -10.44 -4.11
N LYS A 4 22.98 -11.54 -4.80
CA LYS A 4 21.91 -12.48 -4.39
C LYS A 4 22.07 -13.06 -2.98
N LYS A 5 23.27 -13.05 -2.40
CA LYS A 5 23.48 -13.48 -1.01
C LYS A 5 22.89 -12.47 -0.03
N ALA A 6 23.11 -11.16 -0.24
CA ALA A 6 22.65 -10.10 0.67
C ALA A 6 21.11 -10.08 0.84
N THR A 7 20.37 -10.37 -0.24
CA THR A 7 18.90 -10.39 -0.22
C THR A 7 18.32 -11.47 0.69
N LYS A 8 18.99 -12.64 0.80
CA LYS A 8 18.53 -13.74 1.68
C LYS A 8 18.66 -13.40 3.17
N TRP A 9 19.69 -12.64 3.56
CA TRP A 9 19.91 -12.24 4.95
C TRP A 9 18.93 -11.16 5.44
N ILE A 10 18.32 -10.40 4.53
CA ILE A 10 17.34 -9.36 4.85
C ILE A 10 15.92 -9.95 4.96
N LEU A 11 15.62 -10.99 4.18
CA LEU A 11 14.30 -11.63 4.16
C LEU A 11 13.96 -12.36 5.47
N LEU A 12 14.95 -13.01 6.10
CA LEU A 12 14.77 -13.74 7.37
C LEU A 12 14.33 -12.83 8.54
N PRO A 13 15.05 -11.74 8.88
CA PRO A 13 14.63 -10.85 9.94
C PRO A 13 13.30 -10.16 9.62
N ALA A 14 13.04 -9.80 8.36
CA ALA A 14 11.77 -9.20 7.95
C ALA A 14 10.57 -10.15 8.20
N ALA A 15 10.71 -11.44 7.90
CA ALA A 15 9.68 -12.44 8.16
C ALA A 15 9.44 -12.65 9.66
N VAL A 16 10.51 -12.69 10.46
CA VAL A 16 10.42 -12.85 11.93
C VAL A 16 9.75 -11.64 12.57
N ILE A 17 10.12 -10.42 12.15
CA ILE A 17 9.51 -9.18 12.62
C ILE A 17 8.02 -9.13 12.23
N GLY A 18 7.68 -9.53 11.00
CA GLY A 18 6.30 -9.59 10.55
C GLY A 18 5.43 -10.56 11.37
N ILE A 19 5.95 -11.75 11.67
CA ILE A 19 5.26 -12.74 12.52
C ILE A 19 5.12 -12.22 13.95
N LEU A 20 6.16 -11.60 14.51
CA LEU A 20 6.12 -11.00 15.85
C LEU A 20 5.03 -9.93 15.97
N ILE A 21 4.89 -9.06 14.97
CA ILE A 21 3.86 -8.01 14.95
C ILE A 21 2.45 -8.62 14.86
N LEU A 22 2.26 -9.63 14.01
CA LEU A 22 0.96 -10.30 13.85
C LEU A 22 0.55 -11.03 15.14
N VAL A 23 1.46 -11.77 15.76
CA VAL A 23 1.21 -12.47 17.04
C VAL A 23 0.97 -11.47 18.17
N SER A 24 1.67 -10.33 18.14
CA SER A 24 1.47 -9.24 19.11
C SER A 24 0.09 -8.58 19.03
N GLY A 25 -0.63 -8.70 17.91
CA GLY A 25 -1.98 -8.16 17.78
C GLY A 25 -3.05 -8.93 18.57
N TYR A 26 -2.77 -10.18 18.94
CA TYR A 26 -3.72 -11.08 19.60
C TYR A 26 -3.33 -11.42 21.06
N SER A 27 -2.37 -10.71 21.64
CA SER A 27 -1.86 -11.00 22.98
C SER A 27 -1.82 -9.75 23.86
N ASP A 28 -2.37 -9.88 25.07
CA ASP A 28 -2.38 -8.83 26.11
C ASP A 28 -1.20 -8.95 27.10
N LEU A 29 -0.16 -9.73 26.78
CA LEU A 29 1.02 -9.86 27.63
C LEU A 29 1.88 -8.59 27.57
N ASP A 30 2.18 -7.99 28.74
CA ASP A 30 2.96 -6.75 28.87
C ASP A 30 4.31 -6.79 28.14
N VAL A 31 5.00 -7.94 28.17
CA VAL A 31 6.30 -8.12 27.50
C VAL A 31 6.19 -7.97 25.98
N ILE A 32 5.11 -8.49 25.39
CA ILE A 32 4.87 -8.43 23.95
C ILE A 32 4.51 -6.99 23.53
N ILE A 33 3.76 -6.28 24.38
CA ILE A 33 3.41 -4.88 24.17
C ILE A 33 4.67 -3.99 24.18
N GLN A 34 5.60 -4.21 25.11
CA GLN A 34 6.87 -3.46 25.18
C GLN A 34 7.74 -3.71 23.94
N ILE A 35 7.88 -4.97 23.51
CA ILE A 35 8.63 -5.31 22.29
C ILE A 35 8.00 -4.63 21.06
N ARG A 36 6.67 -4.66 20.94
CA ARG A 36 5.94 -3.98 19.86
C ARG A 36 6.22 -2.47 19.87
N GLN A 37 6.16 -1.83 21.03
CA GLN A 37 6.44 -0.40 21.15
C GLN A 37 7.88 -0.07 20.75
N ALA A 38 8.85 -0.86 21.19
CA ALA A 38 10.24 -0.70 20.78
C ALA A 38 10.42 -0.84 19.26
N VAL A 39 9.83 -1.88 18.65
CA VAL A 39 9.89 -2.08 17.20
C VAL A 39 9.25 -0.92 16.44
N LEU A 40 8.07 -0.44 16.89
CA LEU A 40 7.40 0.71 16.28
C LEU A 40 8.21 2.01 16.44
N GLN A 41 8.88 2.19 17.57
CA GLN A 41 9.75 3.33 17.79
C GLN A 41 10.95 3.32 16.84
N TYR A 42 11.65 2.18 16.71
CA TYR A 42 12.74 2.04 15.74
C TYR A 42 12.27 2.20 14.30
N ALA A 43 11.11 1.65 13.96
CA ALA A 43 10.49 1.87 12.65
C ALA A 43 10.18 3.36 12.41
N GLY A 44 9.71 4.07 13.44
CA GLY A 44 9.48 5.51 13.39
C GLY A 44 10.75 6.30 13.10
N TYR A 45 11.87 5.96 13.76
CA TYR A 45 13.16 6.60 13.49
C TYR A 45 13.66 6.34 12.06
N LEU A 46 13.52 5.10 11.57
CA LEU A 46 13.87 4.76 10.20
C LEU A 46 13.00 5.50 9.18
N LEU A 47 11.68 5.57 9.41
CA LEU A 47 10.76 6.33 8.57
C LEU A 47 11.12 7.81 8.53
N GLY A 48 11.46 8.40 9.69
CA GLY A 48 11.93 9.79 9.76
C GLY A 48 13.18 10.03 8.92
N LEU A 49 14.17 9.12 8.99
CA LEU A 49 15.39 9.19 8.19
C LEU A 49 15.09 9.09 6.68
N ILE A 50 14.23 8.15 6.27
CA ILE A 50 13.85 7.95 4.86
C ILE A 50 13.12 9.19 4.33
N LEU A 51 12.20 9.75 5.11
CA LEU A 51 11.50 10.98 4.74
C LEU A 51 12.45 12.16 4.60
N PHE A 52 13.42 12.28 5.50
CA PHE A 52 14.45 13.31 5.40
C PHE A 52 15.23 13.21 4.09
N PHE A 53 15.72 12.00 3.76
CA PHE A 53 16.39 11.78 2.48
C PHE A 53 15.49 12.03 1.29
N ALA A 54 14.22 11.64 1.35
CA ALA A 54 13.26 11.91 0.28
C ALA A 54 13.06 13.42 0.04
N ILE A 55 13.03 14.23 1.11
CA ILE A 55 12.95 15.69 1.02
C ILE A 55 14.22 16.26 0.37
N VAL A 56 15.40 15.80 0.81
CA VAL A 56 16.68 16.25 0.25
C VAL A 56 16.77 15.91 -1.25
N ASP A 57 16.44 14.67 -1.63
CA ASP A 57 16.44 14.22 -3.02
C ASP A 57 15.44 15.01 -3.88
N PHE A 58 14.27 15.33 -3.33
CA PHE A 58 13.27 16.15 -4.01
C PHE A 58 13.81 17.56 -4.32
N ILE A 59 14.42 18.22 -3.32
CA ILE A 59 14.99 19.56 -3.48
C ILE A 59 16.15 19.54 -4.49
N LEU A 60 17.11 18.62 -4.32
CA LEU A 60 18.26 18.50 -5.22
C LEU A 60 17.85 18.18 -6.65
N GLY A 61 16.91 17.24 -6.82
CA GLY A 61 16.36 16.88 -8.12
C GLY A 61 15.70 18.07 -8.81
N ARG A 62 15.00 18.93 -8.06
CA ARG A 62 14.37 20.11 -8.62
C ARG A 62 15.37 21.20 -8.98
N ILE A 63 16.34 21.49 -8.10
CA ILE A 63 17.43 22.46 -8.31
C ILE A 63 18.24 22.12 -9.57
N ARG A 64 18.63 20.85 -9.72
CA ARG A 64 19.41 20.40 -10.89
C ARG A 64 18.69 20.63 -12.21
N ASN A 65 17.37 20.51 -12.21
CA ASN A 65 16.54 20.66 -13.41
C ASN A 65 16.18 22.12 -13.74
N LEU A 66 16.57 23.13 -12.92
CA LEU A 66 16.41 24.55 -13.29
C LEU A 66 17.42 25.02 -14.36
N GLY A 67 18.50 24.26 -14.59
CA GLY A 67 19.50 24.62 -15.61
C GLY A 67 19.08 24.34 -17.06
N ASP A 68 18.07 23.49 -17.28
CA ASP A 68 17.65 23.10 -18.63
C ASP A 68 16.68 24.13 -19.23
N LYS A 69 17.08 24.73 -20.36
CA LYS A 69 16.36 25.77 -21.13
C LYS A 69 15.09 25.26 -21.85
N ASN A 70 14.26 24.47 -21.17
CA ASN A 70 13.00 24.00 -21.75
C ASN A 70 11.80 24.44 -20.89
N SER A 71 10.59 24.33 -21.44
CA SER A 71 9.27 24.61 -20.85
C SER A 71 9.06 24.11 -19.41
N SER A 72 9.90 23.17 -18.97
CA SER A 72 9.97 22.64 -17.59
C SER A 72 10.40 23.65 -16.52
N PHE A 73 11.08 24.77 -16.85
CA PHE A 73 11.58 25.71 -15.84
C PHE A 73 10.47 26.33 -14.97
N ILE A 74 9.35 26.73 -15.60
CA ILE A 74 8.21 27.34 -14.90
C ILE A 74 7.60 26.33 -13.91
N ASN A 75 7.38 25.10 -14.37
CA ASN A 75 6.92 24.03 -13.48
C ASN A 75 7.92 23.82 -12.33
N ASN A 76 9.22 23.86 -12.62
CA ASN A 76 10.27 23.67 -11.61
C ASN A 76 10.22 24.72 -10.50
N PHE A 77 10.11 25.96 -10.91
CA PHE A 77 10.00 27.09 -10.01
C PHE A 77 8.71 27.06 -9.18
N ILE A 78 7.55 26.82 -9.81
CA ILE A 78 6.26 26.77 -9.10
C ILE A 78 6.27 25.67 -8.04
N THR A 79 6.77 24.47 -8.36
CA THR A 79 6.81 23.38 -7.38
C THR A 79 7.69 23.71 -6.17
N ILE A 80 8.86 24.35 -6.39
CA ILE A 80 9.74 24.78 -5.29
C ILE A 80 9.05 25.87 -4.45
N ALA A 81 8.41 26.84 -5.09
CA ALA A 81 7.71 27.91 -4.40
C ALA A 81 6.58 27.35 -3.52
N VAL A 82 5.79 26.40 -4.04
CA VAL A 82 4.75 25.72 -3.26
C VAL A 82 5.34 24.93 -2.11
N PHE A 83 6.46 24.22 -2.32
CA PHE A 83 7.15 23.50 -1.24
C PHE A 83 7.55 24.43 -0.09
N PHE A 84 8.19 25.56 -0.39
CA PHE A 84 8.57 26.54 0.64
C PHE A 84 7.35 27.17 1.30
N ALA A 85 6.29 27.47 0.55
CA ALA A 85 5.05 28.00 1.12
C ALA A 85 4.43 27.02 2.14
N VAL A 86 4.37 25.72 1.79
CA VAL A 86 3.88 24.67 2.70
C VAL A 86 4.80 24.49 3.90
N LEU A 87 6.12 24.57 3.72
CA LEU A 87 7.10 24.45 4.79
C LEU A 87 6.99 25.63 5.79
N ILE A 88 6.87 26.86 5.29
CA ILE A 88 6.69 28.06 6.12
C ILE A 88 5.35 27.99 6.87
N TYR A 89 4.29 27.55 6.19
CA TYR A 89 2.99 27.33 6.80
C TYR A 89 3.06 26.27 7.90
N GLY A 90 3.83 25.19 7.68
CA GLY A 90 4.04 24.13 8.66
C GLY A 90 4.86 24.54 9.87
N LEU A 91 5.90 25.35 9.69
CA LEU A 91 6.74 25.85 10.80
C LEU A 91 6.05 26.93 11.64
N SER A 92 5.15 27.71 11.03
CA SER A 92 4.45 28.80 11.71
C SER A 92 3.31 28.31 12.62
N ASN A 93 2.84 27.07 12.45
CA ASN A 93 1.71 26.52 13.21
C ASN A 93 2.20 25.42 14.18
N SER A 94 1.81 25.51 15.45
CA SER A 94 2.06 24.43 16.42
C SER A 94 1.28 23.17 16.05
N PHE A 95 1.90 22.00 16.22
CA PHE A 95 1.30 20.69 15.95
C PHE A 95 0.04 20.37 16.76
N GLU A 96 -0.22 21.12 17.84
CA GLU A 96 -1.42 20.98 18.67
C GLU A 96 -2.65 21.74 18.12
N ASN A 97 -2.47 22.56 17.08
CA ASN A 97 -3.57 23.30 16.48
C ASN A 97 -4.45 22.35 15.65
N GLN A 98 -5.69 22.12 16.10
CA GLN A 98 -6.67 21.25 15.42
C GLN A 98 -6.93 21.66 13.97
N GLY A 99 -6.83 22.96 13.65
CA GLY A 99 -6.99 23.45 12.27
C GLY A 99 -5.89 22.95 11.34
N PHE A 100 -4.63 23.06 11.79
CA PHE A 100 -3.46 22.59 11.05
C PHE A 100 -3.48 21.08 10.84
N GLN A 101 -3.82 20.31 11.89
CA GLN A 101 -3.92 18.85 11.80
C GLN A 101 -5.01 18.41 10.81
N LYS A 102 -6.17 19.07 10.81
CA LYS A 102 -7.26 18.78 9.86
C LYS A 102 -6.82 19.04 8.42
N THR A 103 -6.19 20.19 8.15
CA THR A 103 -5.72 20.53 6.80
C THR A 103 -4.73 19.50 6.26
N ILE A 104 -3.77 19.04 7.08
CA ILE A 104 -2.82 18.00 6.67
C ILE A 104 -3.56 16.69 6.37
N LEU A 105 -4.45 16.26 7.28
CA LEU A 105 -5.20 15.01 7.13
C LEU A 105 -6.10 15.03 5.89
N ASP A 106 -6.73 16.15 5.59
CA ASP A 106 -7.60 16.27 4.42
C ASP A 106 -6.80 16.23 3.11
N MET A 107 -5.62 16.87 3.06
CA MET A 107 -4.70 16.73 1.94
C MET A 107 -4.23 15.28 1.77
N GLN A 108 -3.84 14.63 2.86
CA GLN A 108 -3.40 13.23 2.84
C GLN A 108 -4.53 12.30 2.35
N ARG A 109 -5.74 12.44 2.89
CA ARG A 109 -6.91 11.65 2.47
C ARG A 109 -7.24 11.83 1.00
N SER A 110 -7.13 13.05 0.48
CA SER A 110 -7.37 13.33 -0.93
C SER A 110 -6.38 12.57 -1.83
N VAL A 111 -5.09 12.61 -1.48
CA VAL A 111 -4.04 11.89 -2.20
C VAL A 111 -4.22 10.37 -2.09
N GLU A 112 -4.49 9.86 -0.89
CA GLU A 112 -4.74 8.44 -0.63
C GLU A 112 -5.93 7.92 -1.45
N SER A 113 -7.03 8.67 -1.48
CA SER A 113 -8.22 8.33 -2.26
C SER A 113 -7.92 8.28 -3.76
N GLY A 114 -7.19 9.28 -4.27
CA GLY A 114 -6.74 9.30 -5.67
C GLY A 114 -5.86 8.10 -6.04
N LEU A 115 -4.90 7.77 -5.16
CA LEU A 115 -4.01 6.62 -5.35
C LEU A 115 -4.78 5.30 -5.28
N ALA A 116 -5.72 5.16 -4.35
CA ALA A 116 -6.60 4.00 -4.22
C ALA A 116 -7.46 3.81 -5.48
N GLY A 117 -7.99 4.89 -6.05
CA GLY A 117 -8.69 4.87 -7.33
C GLY A 117 -7.80 4.37 -8.48
N LEU A 118 -6.56 4.88 -8.57
CA LEU A 118 -5.60 4.44 -9.58
C LEU A 118 -5.26 2.95 -9.41
N ILE A 119 -5.01 2.49 -8.19
CA ILE A 119 -4.76 1.08 -7.86
C ILE A 119 -5.95 0.21 -8.29
N CYS A 120 -7.18 0.67 -8.03
CA CYS A 120 -8.39 -0.03 -8.44
C CYS A 120 -8.43 -0.21 -9.97
N ILE A 121 -8.16 0.85 -10.74
CA ILE A 121 -8.12 0.78 -12.22
C ILE A 121 -7.04 -0.21 -12.68
N VAL A 122 -5.84 -0.15 -12.09
CA VAL A 122 -4.74 -1.07 -12.42
C VAL A 122 -5.11 -2.51 -12.07
N MET A 123 -5.76 -2.77 -10.93
CA MET A 123 -6.22 -4.09 -10.54
C MET A 123 -7.29 -4.62 -11.51
N ILE A 124 -8.26 -3.80 -11.90
CA ILE A 124 -9.28 -4.18 -12.88
C ILE A 124 -8.61 -4.56 -14.21
N GLY A 125 -7.64 -3.76 -14.68
CA GLY A 125 -6.86 -4.07 -15.86
C GLY A 125 -6.06 -5.38 -15.73
N GLY A 126 -5.45 -5.61 -14.57
CA GLY A 126 -4.74 -6.86 -14.25
C GLY A 126 -5.65 -8.08 -14.23
N LEU A 127 -6.82 -7.96 -13.61
CA LEU A 127 -7.85 -9.02 -13.56
C LEU A 127 -8.40 -9.31 -14.96
N TYR A 128 -8.65 -8.28 -15.78
CA TYR A 128 -9.06 -8.46 -17.17
C TYR A 128 -7.98 -9.21 -17.98
N ARG A 129 -6.72 -8.81 -17.84
CA ARG A 129 -5.59 -9.46 -18.51
C ARG A 129 -5.43 -10.92 -18.07
N LEU A 130 -5.56 -11.21 -16.77
CA LEU A 130 -5.51 -12.56 -16.22
C LEU A 130 -6.69 -13.42 -16.72
N SER A 131 -7.88 -12.83 -16.79
CA SER A 131 -9.10 -13.49 -17.29
C SER A 131 -9.01 -13.84 -18.78
N LYS A 132 -8.25 -13.08 -19.58
CA LYS A 132 -8.00 -13.40 -21.00
C LYS A 132 -7.30 -14.75 -21.20
N PHE A 133 -6.52 -15.22 -20.22
CA PHE A 133 -5.82 -16.51 -20.28
C PHE A 133 -6.72 -17.72 -19.98
N ARG A 134 -7.93 -17.53 -19.44
CA ARG A 134 -8.88 -18.63 -19.16
C ARG A 134 -10.17 -18.46 -19.98
N LYS A 135 -10.38 -19.34 -20.98
CA LYS A 135 -11.68 -19.48 -21.66
C LYS A 135 -12.63 -20.26 -20.74
N GLY A 136 -13.75 -19.67 -20.31
CA GLY A 136 -14.76 -20.39 -19.53
C GLY A 136 -15.87 -19.49 -18.95
N ARG A 137 -16.98 -20.11 -18.53
CA ARG A 137 -18.17 -19.46 -17.93
C ARG A 137 -17.83 -18.58 -16.71
N LEU A 138 -16.74 -18.90 -16.00
CA LEU A 138 -16.23 -18.13 -14.86
C LEU A 138 -15.87 -16.67 -15.22
N LYS A 139 -15.40 -16.41 -16.46
CA LYS A 139 -15.06 -15.05 -16.91
C LYS A 139 -16.27 -14.14 -16.92
N THR A 140 -17.41 -14.64 -17.39
CA THR A 140 -18.66 -13.86 -17.48
C THR A 140 -19.17 -13.49 -16.09
N PHE A 141 -19.20 -14.46 -15.17
CA PHE A 141 -19.59 -14.20 -13.78
C PHE A 141 -18.65 -13.22 -13.08
N PHE A 142 -17.35 -13.31 -13.33
CA PHE A 142 -16.36 -12.40 -12.75
C PHE A 142 -16.53 -10.95 -13.24
N VAL A 143 -16.67 -10.75 -14.56
CA VAL A 143 -16.88 -9.41 -15.14
C VAL A 143 -18.21 -8.82 -14.66
N LEU A 144 -19.27 -9.63 -14.62
CA LEU A 144 -20.58 -9.19 -14.13
C LEU A 144 -20.50 -8.77 -12.66
N SER A 145 -19.83 -9.56 -11.81
CA SER A 145 -19.61 -9.24 -10.41
C SER A 145 -18.78 -7.95 -10.24
N ALA A 146 -17.72 -7.77 -11.02
CA ALA A 146 -16.90 -6.55 -10.98
C ALA A 146 -17.70 -5.30 -11.34
N ILE A 147 -18.56 -5.36 -12.35
CA ILE A 147 -19.44 -4.24 -12.74
C ILE A 147 -20.43 -3.92 -11.62
N ILE A 148 -21.07 -4.94 -11.04
CA ILE A 148 -22.03 -4.76 -9.94
C ILE A 148 -21.34 -4.10 -8.74
N PHE A 149 -20.17 -4.58 -8.33
CA PHE A 149 -19.43 -4.00 -7.23
C PHE A 149 -18.97 -2.57 -7.53
N LEU A 150 -18.53 -2.28 -8.75
CA LEU A 150 -18.12 -0.93 -9.13
C LEU A 150 -19.28 0.06 -8.99
N ILE A 151 -20.49 -0.32 -9.42
CA ILE A 151 -21.69 0.53 -9.28
C ILE A 151 -22.06 0.73 -7.81
N ILE A 152 -21.99 -0.32 -6.99
CA ILE A 152 -22.31 -0.26 -5.55
C ILE A 152 -21.35 0.65 -4.79
N TYR A 153 -20.04 0.51 -5.03
CA TYR A 153 -19.00 1.31 -4.36
C TYR A 153 -18.80 2.70 -4.99
N SER A 154 -19.39 2.98 -6.15
CA SER A 154 -19.37 4.31 -6.77
C SER A 154 -20.14 5.37 -5.96
N GLY A 155 -20.92 4.98 -4.94
CA GLY A 155 -21.68 5.91 -4.11
C GLY A 155 -22.94 6.47 -4.78
N ILE A 156 -23.33 5.98 -5.95
CA ILE A 156 -24.55 6.39 -6.67
C ILE A 156 -25.81 6.19 -5.81
N PHE A 157 -25.82 5.16 -4.96
CA PHE A 157 -26.95 4.85 -4.09
C PHE A 157 -27.11 5.82 -2.90
N TYR A 158 -26.12 6.69 -2.63
CA TYR A 158 -26.19 7.67 -1.54
C TYR A 158 -27.14 8.85 -1.85
N PHE A 159 -27.59 8.98 -3.11
CA PHE A 159 -28.53 10.02 -3.56
C PHE A 159 -30.01 9.62 -3.44
N PHE A 160 -30.33 8.37 -3.10
CA PHE A 160 -31.72 7.90 -2.99
C PHE A 160 -32.27 7.99 -1.56
N PRO A 161 -33.58 8.25 -1.37
CA PRO A 161 -34.21 8.30 -0.06
C PRO A 161 -34.01 7.01 0.74
N GLU A 162 -33.74 7.13 2.05
CA GLU A 162 -33.49 6.02 2.98
C GLU A 162 -34.68 5.05 3.07
N ASN A 163 -34.69 4.02 2.23
CA ASN A 163 -35.54 2.85 2.41
C ASN A 163 -34.74 1.79 3.20
N GLN A 164 -35.20 1.46 4.43
CA GLN A 164 -34.53 0.52 5.33
C GLN A 164 -34.26 -0.87 4.70
N VAL A 165 -35.11 -1.31 3.77
CA VAL A 165 -34.93 -2.58 3.05
C VAL A 165 -33.75 -2.49 2.07
N LEU A 166 -33.62 -1.36 1.36
CA LEU A 166 -32.52 -1.13 0.42
C LEU A 166 -31.18 -1.05 1.16
N LEU A 167 -31.15 -0.38 2.31
CA LEU A 167 -29.96 -0.27 3.16
C LEU A 167 -29.50 -1.64 3.71
N SER A 168 -30.44 -2.51 4.08
CA SER A 168 -30.14 -3.86 4.58
C SER A 168 -29.53 -4.74 3.48
N ILE A 169 -30.09 -4.71 2.27
CA ILE A 169 -29.56 -5.46 1.11
C ILE A 169 -28.21 -4.90 0.68
N LEU A 170 -28.05 -3.57 0.66
CA LEU A 170 -26.79 -2.93 0.32
C LEU A 170 -25.70 -3.26 1.35
N GLY A 171 -26.04 -3.24 2.64
CA GLY A 171 -25.13 -3.65 3.71
C GLY A 171 -24.68 -5.11 3.55
N PHE A 172 -25.60 -6.03 3.26
CA PHE A 172 -25.24 -7.42 2.98
C PHE A 172 -24.27 -7.53 1.80
N ILE A 173 -24.55 -6.86 0.67
CA ILE A 173 -23.68 -6.91 -0.50
C ILE A 173 -22.31 -6.27 -0.23
N GLN A 174 -22.24 -5.21 0.58
CA GLN A 174 -20.98 -4.59 0.98
C GLN A 174 -20.11 -5.48 1.88
N THR A 175 -20.70 -6.46 2.57
CA THR A 175 -19.92 -7.44 3.36
C THR A 175 -19.30 -8.56 2.50
N LEU A 176 -19.83 -8.85 1.31
CA LEU A 176 -19.30 -9.90 0.44
C LEU A 176 -17.83 -9.65 0.03
N PRO A 177 -17.43 -8.43 -0.40
CA PRO A 177 -16.04 -8.09 -0.69
C PRO A 177 -15.12 -8.23 0.51
N MET A 178 -15.61 -7.92 1.72
CA MET A 178 -14.81 -8.13 2.94
C MET A 178 -14.47 -9.61 3.10
N GLY A 179 -15.43 -10.51 2.91
CA GLY A 179 -15.18 -11.96 2.86
C GLY A 179 -14.17 -12.35 1.78
N GLY A 180 -14.27 -11.74 0.59
CA GLY A 180 -13.32 -11.93 -0.50
C GLY A 180 -11.89 -11.46 -0.18
N ILE A 181 -11.75 -10.31 0.48
CA ILE A 181 -10.46 -9.76 0.93
C ILE A 181 -9.82 -10.71 1.95
N TYR A 182 -10.59 -11.21 2.93
CA TYR A 182 -10.07 -12.19 3.89
C TYR A 182 -9.67 -13.51 3.22
N GLY A 183 -10.48 -14.01 2.27
CA GLY A 183 -10.12 -15.20 1.49
C GLY A 183 -8.86 -15.01 0.65
N LEU A 184 -8.68 -13.83 0.05
CA LEU A 184 -7.48 -13.47 -0.71
C LEU A 184 -6.26 -13.33 0.20
N LEU A 185 -6.41 -12.68 1.37
CA LEU A 185 -5.37 -12.58 2.39
C LEU A 185 -4.92 -13.97 2.88
N LEU A 186 -5.87 -14.86 3.17
CA LEU A 186 -5.56 -16.24 3.54
C LEU A 186 -4.86 -16.98 2.39
N GLY A 187 -5.33 -16.82 1.15
CA GLY A 187 -4.71 -17.43 -0.03
C GLY A 187 -3.28 -16.95 -0.26
N ILE A 188 -3.02 -15.64 -0.15
CA ILE A 188 -1.67 -15.06 -0.23
C ILE A 188 -0.82 -15.54 0.95
N GLY A 189 -1.37 -15.59 2.16
CA GLY A 189 -0.67 -16.08 3.35
C GLY A 189 -0.20 -17.52 3.16
N ILE A 190 -1.11 -18.42 2.75
CA ILE A 190 -0.79 -19.83 2.49
C ILE A 190 0.20 -19.96 1.32
N GLY A 191 0.00 -19.22 0.22
CA GLY A 191 0.93 -19.22 -0.92
C GLY A 191 2.32 -18.74 -0.54
N GLY A 192 2.42 -17.71 0.31
CA GLY A 192 3.65 -17.21 0.91
C GLY A 192 4.33 -18.24 1.80
N LEU A 193 3.58 -18.95 2.64
CA LEU A 193 4.10 -20.03 3.49
C LEU A 193 4.64 -21.18 2.65
N VAL A 194 3.90 -21.64 1.64
CA VAL A 194 4.34 -22.72 0.75
C VAL A 194 5.59 -22.33 -0.03
N THR A 195 5.66 -21.10 -0.55
CA THR A 195 6.85 -20.61 -1.25
C THR A 195 8.04 -20.42 -0.29
N GLY A 196 7.81 -19.96 0.93
CA GLY A 196 8.83 -19.87 1.99
C GLY A 196 9.39 -21.24 2.38
N ILE A 197 8.52 -22.22 2.63
CA ILE A 197 8.91 -23.61 2.88
C ILE A 197 9.69 -24.16 1.69
N ARG A 198 9.23 -23.92 0.45
CA ARG A 198 9.95 -24.36 -0.75
C ARG A 198 11.34 -23.72 -0.85
N VAL A 199 11.50 -22.44 -0.52
CA VAL A 199 12.81 -21.78 -0.55
C VAL A 199 13.74 -22.28 0.56
N LEU A 200 13.20 -22.59 1.75
CA LEU A 200 13.97 -23.06 2.90
C LEU A 200 14.37 -24.53 2.78
N PHE A 201 13.47 -25.39 2.30
CA PHE A 201 13.66 -26.85 2.26
C PHE A 201 13.91 -27.41 0.85
N LEU A 202 13.39 -26.77 -0.20
CA LEU A 202 13.46 -27.21 -1.60
C LEU A 202 14.29 -26.26 -2.48
N ALA A 203 15.25 -25.51 -1.91
CA ALA A 203 16.33 -24.97 -2.72
C ALA A 203 17.15 -26.16 -3.26
N GLU A 204 16.67 -26.77 -4.35
CA GLU A 204 17.43 -27.63 -5.24
C GLU A 204 18.80 -26.98 -5.37
N HIS A 205 19.81 -27.62 -4.78
CA HIS A 205 21.19 -27.19 -4.93
C HIS A 205 21.49 -27.14 -6.43
N PRO A 206 21.70 -25.97 -7.05
CA PRO A 206 21.96 -25.88 -8.48
C PRO A 206 23.44 -26.19 -8.78
N TYR A 207 24.02 -27.17 -8.09
CA TYR A 207 25.43 -27.52 -8.23
C TYR A 207 25.68 -29.01 -7.96
N ASN A 208 25.07 -29.90 -8.74
CA ASN A 208 25.48 -31.30 -8.77
C ASN A 208 25.36 -31.96 -10.15
N GLU A 209 25.55 -31.19 -11.22
CA GLU A 209 25.65 -31.74 -12.57
C GLU A 209 26.85 -31.15 -13.33
N ARG A 210 28.05 -31.52 -12.89
CA ARG A 210 29.24 -31.56 -13.75
C ARG A 210 30.41 -32.28 -13.06
N LYS A 211 30.28 -33.60 -12.90
CA LYS A 211 31.42 -34.53 -12.82
C LYS A 211 31.00 -35.90 -13.35
N ARG A 212 30.98 -36.03 -14.67
CA ARG A 212 31.47 -37.21 -15.40
C ARG A 212 32.13 -36.72 -16.68
#